data_AF-L5KS67-F1
#
_entry.id   AF-L5KS67-F1
#
_cell.length_a   1.000
_cell.length_b   1.000
_cell.length_c   1.000
_cell.angle_alpha   90.00
_cell.angle_beta   90.00
_cell.angle_gamma   90.00
#
_symmetry.space_group_name_H-M   'P 1'
#
loop_
_entity.id
_entity.type
_entity.pdbx_description
1 polymer ?
#
loop_
_entity_poly.entity_id
_entity_poly.type
_entity_poly.pdbx_seq_one_letter_code
_entity_poly.pdbx_strand_id
1 'polypeptide(L)'
;MAKVDKVIGRVSSQFKTSAICRAVHRVCDSDDSILQLGKGLWLLAAPEMSSLSEYALRMTRLSARLFGEVARPTDSKSMKVVKLFSEQPLAKRKETYDWYPDHNTYFALMGTLRFLGLYRDEHQDFKDEQMRLKKLRGKGKPRKGEGKRATKKK
;
A
#
# COMPACT_ATOMS: atom_id res chain seq x y z
N MET A 1 17.89 18.12 44.53
CA MET A 1 19.11 18.51 43.80
C MET A 1 18.72 19.13 42.47
N ALA A 2 19.05 20.41 42.27
CA ALA A 2 18.92 21.17 41.02
C ALA A 2 19.84 20.58 39.93
N LYS A 3 19.56 20.68 38.62
CA LYS A 3 19.81 21.82 37.69
C LYS A 3 19.23 21.34 36.32
N VAL A 4 18.27 21.99 35.62
CA VAL A 4 18.41 23.22 34.78
C VAL A 4 19.36 22.92 33.59
N ASP A 5 19.02 22.89 32.28
CA ASP A 5 18.31 23.80 31.34
C ASP A 5 17.78 23.00 30.11
N LYS A 6 16.68 23.28 29.39
CA LYS A 6 16.18 24.45 28.66
C LYS A 6 16.86 24.70 27.28
N VAL A 7 16.04 24.56 26.22
CA VAL A 7 16.00 25.38 24.98
C VAL A 7 16.79 24.96 23.72
N ILE A 8 15.97 24.66 22.69
CA ILE A 8 16.09 24.96 21.24
C ILE A 8 17.12 24.17 20.41
N GLY A 9 16.61 23.55 19.34
CA GLY A 9 17.43 23.15 18.19
C GLY A 9 16.74 22.16 17.26
N ARG A 10 15.79 22.63 16.43
CA ARG A 10 15.35 21.87 15.25
C ARG A 10 16.52 21.87 14.26
N VAL A 11 17.21 20.74 14.07
CA VAL A 11 18.00 20.47 12.85
C VAL A 11 17.82 19.01 12.45
N SER A 12 17.51 18.86 11.18
CA SER A 12 17.39 17.65 10.36
C SER A 12 18.49 16.61 10.58
N SER A 13 18.07 15.35 10.66
CA SER A 13 18.88 14.14 10.50
C SER A 13 17.85 13.01 10.32
N GLN A 14 17.32 12.69 9.13
CA GLN A 14 17.99 12.30 7.88
C GLN A 14 19.25 11.45 8.11
N PHE A 15 19.20 10.44 8.99
CA PHE A 15 20.18 9.36 8.91
C PHE A 15 19.56 7.99 9.17
N LYS A 16 19.46 7.25 8.05
CA LYS A 16 19.78 5.82 7.92
C LYS A 16 18.76 4.82 8.48
N THR A 17 17.67 4.65 7.74
CA THR A 17 17.01 3.34 7.55
C THR A 17 16.69 3.07 6.08
N SER A 18 17.61 3.40 5.16
CA SER A 18 17.44 3.11 3.72
C SER A 18 18.22 1.88 3.23
N ALA A 19 18.77 1.06 4.13
CA ALA A 19 19.60 -0.09 3.74
C ALA A 19 18.92 -1.47 3.90
N ILE A 20 17.71 -1.55 4.49
CA ILE A 20 17.06 -2.86 4.74
C ILE A 20 15.86 -3.11 3.81
N CYS A 21 15.41 -2.12 3.04
CA CYS A 21 14.26 -2.27 2.13
C CYS A 21 14.67 -2.46 0.65
N ARG A 22 15.75 -3.20 0.38
CA ARG A 22 16.16 -3.58 -0.99
C ARG A 22 16.44 -5.08 -1.13
N ALA A 23 15.75 -5.92 -0.35
CA ALA A 23 15.94 -7.37 -0.32
C ALA A 23 14.66 -8.22 -0.53
N VAL A 24 13.48 -7.63 -0.77
CA VAL A 24 12.23 -8.40 -0.96
C VAL A 24 11.51 -8.09 -2.29
N HIS A 25 12.22 -7.56 -3.29
CA HIS A 25 11.66 -7.39 -4.64
C HIS A 25 12.56 -8.00 -5.73
N ARG A 26 13.07 -9.21 -5.46
CA ARG A 26 13.70 -10.06 -6.46
C ARG A 26 13.42 -11.54 -6.15
N VAL A 27 12.16 -11.92 -6.26
CA VAL A 27 11.74 -13.33 -6.37
C VAL A 27 10.66 -13.35 -7.45
N CYS A 28 10.83 -14.22 -8.44
CA CYS A 28 10.08 -14.32 -9.71
C CYS A 28 10.56 -13.43 -10.86
N ASP A 29 11.83 -13.59 -11.24
CA ASP A 29 12.31 -13.47 -12.64
C ASP A 29 13.45 -14.48 -12.83
N SER A 30 13.16 -15.75 -12.55
CA SER A 30 14.13 -16.84 -12.64
C SER A 30 13.48 -18.05 -13.30
N ASP A 31 13.19 -17.94 -14.60
CA ASP A 31 13.07 -19.06 -15.53
C ASP A 31 13.55 -18.59 -16.91
N ASP A 32 14.83 -18.24 -17.03
CA ASP A 32 15.50 -17.97 -18.32
C ASP A 32 17.02 -18.34 -18.27
N SER A 33 17.38 -19.34 -17.44
CA SER A 33 18.77 -19.81 -17.31
C SER A 33 19.11 -21.01 -18.22
N ILE A 34 18.17 -21.53 -19.01
CA ILE A 34 18.41 -22.64 -19.96
C ILE A 34 18.81 -22.12 -21.35
N LEU A 35 19.66 -21.10 -21.49
CA LEU A 35 20.25 -20.75 -22.81
C LEU A 35 21.69 -20.22 -22.74
N GLN A 36 22.45 -20.50 -21.68
CA GLN A 36 23.83 -19.99 -21.54
C GLN A 36 24.96 -20.97 -21.89
N LEU A 37 24.66 -22.15 -22.47
CA LEU A 37 25.67 -23.06 -23.01
C LEU A 37 25.50 -23.27 -24.52
N GLY A 38 25.64 -22.19 -25.27
CA GLY A 38 25.65 -22.21 -26.74
C GLY A 38 26.23 -20.95 -27.39
N LYS A 39 27.00 -20.16 -26.64
CA LYS A 39 27.61 -18.91 -27.09
C LYS A 39 28.88 -19.21 -27.88
N GLY A 40 28.72 -19.70 -29.11
CA GLY A 40 29.86 -20.02 -29.98
C GLY A 40 29.55 -20.22 -31.46
N LEU A 41 28.28 -20.29 -31.90
CA LEU A 41 27.96 -20.57 -33.31
C LEU A 41 26.65 -19.94 -33.82
N TRP A 42 26.26 -18.76 -33.32
CA TRP A 42 25.01 -18.10 -33.74
C TRP A 42 25.18 -16.69 -34.31
N LEU A 43 26.39 -16.31 -34.72
CA LEU A 43 26.67 -14.99 -35.31
C LEU A 43 26.33 -14.86 -36.82
N LEU A 44 25.57 -15.80 -37.41
CA LEU A 44 25.22 -15.77 -38.84
C LEU A 44 23.73 -16.05 -39.13
N ALA A 45 22.84 -15.56 -38.27
CA ALA A 45 21.42 -15.48 -38.62
C ALA A 45 20.81 -14.20 -38.05
N ALA A 46 21.16 -13.07 -38.68
CA ALA A 46 20.20 -11.98 -38.71
C ALA A 46 18.99 -12.50 -39.50
N PRO A 47 17.79 -12.63 -38.92
CA PRO A 47 16.62 -12.86 -39.74
C PRO A 47 16.45 -11.60 -40.60
N GLU A 48 16.59 -11.76 -41.91
CA GLU A 48 15.94 -10.88 -42.84
C GLU A 48 14.49 -10.69 -42.36
N MET A 49 14.08 -9.47 -42.05
CA MET A 49 12.67 -9.11 -42.01
C MET A 49 12.13 -9.13 -43.45
N SER A 50 12.12 -10.31 -44.07
CA SER A 50 11.37 -10.57 -45.27
C SER A 50 9.90 -10.48 -44.87
N SER A 51 9.23 -9.47 -45.43
CA SER A 51 7.81 -9.20 -45.22
C SER A 51 6.98 -10.49 -45.22
N LEU A 52 6.26 -10.75 -44.12
CA LEU A 52 5.28 -11.84 -44.06
C LEU A 52 4.41 -11.85 -45.32
N SER A 53 4.14 -13.04 -45.86
CA SER A 53 3.24 -13.21 -47.01
C SER A 53 1.91 -12.50 -46.76
N GLU A 54 1.36 -11.85 -47.78
CA GLU A 54 0.07 -11.15 -47.70
C GLU A 54 -1.06 -12.07 -47.20
N TYR A 55 -1.01 -13.36 -47.56
CA TYR A 55 -1.93 -14.37 -47.03
C TYR A 55 -1.76 -14.54 -45.51
N ALA A 56 -0.53 -14.64 -45.01
CA ALA A 56 -0.25 -14.75 -43.58
C ALA A 56 -0.75 -13.52 -42.81
N LEU A 57 -0.58 -12.31 -43.35
CA LEU A 57 -1.12 -11.08 -42.74
C LEU A 57 -2.66 -11.04 -42.73
N ARG A 58 -3.32 -11.63 -43.74
CA ARG A 58 -4.78 -11.79 -43.75
C ARG A 58 -5.23 -12.79 -42.70
N MET A 59 -4.52 -13.91 -42.56
CA MET A 59 -4.81 -14.93 -41.57
C MET A 59 -4.60 -14.44 -40.13
N THR A 60 -3.54 -13.68 -39.84
CA THR A 60 -3.30 -13.10 -38.49
C THR A 60 -4.36 -12.05 -38.11
N ARG A 61 -4.79 -11.23 -39.07
CA ARG A 61 -5.89 -10.27 -38.84
C ARG A 61 -7.23 -10.98 -38.64
N LEU A 62 -7.48 -12.06 -39.39
CA LEU A 62 -8.70 -12.84 -39.25
C LEU A 62 -8.76 -13.52 -37.88
N SER A 63 -7.69 -14.19 -37.45
CA SER A 63 -7.62 -14.82 -36.13
C SER A 63 -7.81 -13.79 -35.01
N ALA A 64 -7.15 -12.63 -35.09
CA ALA A 64 -7.32 -11.57 -34.09
C ALA A 64 -8.77 -11.07 -33.99
N ARG A 65 -9.49 -10.97 -35.12
CA ARG A 65 -10.92 -10.60 -35.10
C ARG A 65 -11.81 -11.69 -34.51
N LEU A 66 -11.52 -12.96 -34.83
CA LEU A 66 -12.28 -14.10 -34.31
C LEU A 66 -12.12 -14.24 -32.80
N PHE A 67 -10.92 -14.02 -32.26
CA PHE A 67 -10.63 -14.16 -30.83
C PHE A 67 -10.77 -12.84 -30.03
N GLY A 68 -11.16 -11.73 -30.67
CA GLY A 68 -11.37 -10.44 -30.00
C GLY A 68 -10.08 -9.72 -29.58
N GLU A 69 -8.95 -10.07 -30.19
CA GLU A 69 -7.65 -9.42 -29.99
C GLU A 69 -7.52 -8.16 -30.87
N VAL A 70 -6.38 -7.46 -30.74
CA VAL A 70 -6.13 -6.22 -31.49
C VAL A 70 -5.85 -6.52 -32.96
N ALA A 71 -6.86 -6.38 -33.82
CA ALA A 71 -6.75 -6.70 -35.24
C ALA A 71 -6.01 -5.64 -36.09
N ARG A 72 -5.89 -4.40 -35.61
CA ARG A 72 -5.14 -3.34 -36.30
C ARG A 72 -3.69 -3.35 -35.80
N PRO A 73 -2.68 -3.24 -36.67
CA PRO A 73 -1.31 -3.11 -36.21
C PRO A 73 -1.18 -1.81 -35.40
N THR A 74 -0.91 -1.95 -34.11
CA THR A 74 -0.77 -0.84 -33.16
C THR A 74 0.65 -0.76 -32.64
N ASP A 75 1.11 0.46 -32.35
CA ASP A 75 2.40 0.68 -31.72
C ASP A 75 2.48 0.04 -30.32
N SER A 76 3.68 -0.39 -29.95
CA SER A 76 4.05 -0.91 -28.63
C SER A 76 3.57 -0.04 -27.47
N LYS A 77 3.63 1.30 -27.58
CA LYS A 77 3.12 2.22 -26.55
C LYS A 77 1.60 2.19 -26.44
N SER A 78 0.90 1.99 -27.55
CA SER A 78 -0.56 1.94 -27.62
C SER A 78 -1.12 0.65 -27.01
N MET A 79 -0.36 -0.46 -27.06
CA MET A 79 -0.71 -1.73 -26.40
C MET A 79 -0.81 -1.61 -24.87
N LYS A 80 -0.19 -0.59 -24.26
CA LYS A 80 -0.35 -0.31 -22.82
C LYS A 80 -1.81 -0.09 -22.43
N VAL A 81 -2.60 0.54 -23.29
CA VAL A 81 -4.01 0.84 -23.02
C VAL A 81 -4.82 -0.45 -22.94
N VAL A 82 -4.55 -1.39 -23.85
CA VAL A 82 -5.16 -2.72 -23.83
C VAL A 82 -4.86 -3.43 -22.51
N LYS A 83 -3.59 -3.41 -22.06
CA LYS A 83 -3.19 -4.00 -20.79
C LYS A 83 -3.83 -3.33 -19.56
N LEU A 84 -3.97 -2.00 -19.62
CA LEU A 84 -4.57 -1.21 -18.53
C LEU A 84 -6.03 -1.60 -18.30
N PHE A 85 -6.78 -1.84 -19.38
CA PHE A 85 -8.19 -2.22 -19.30
C PHE A 85 -8.44 -3.73 -19.22
N SER A 86 -7.46 -4.56 -19.60
CA SER A 86 -7.55 -6.01 -19.42
C SER A 86 -7.40 -6.41 -17.95
N GLU A 87 -6.57 -5.69 -17.19
CA GLU A 87 -6.33 -5.96 -15.77
C GLU A 87 -7.19 -5.07 -14.86
N GLN A 88 -7.50 -5.58 -13.65
CA GLN A 88 -8.13 -4.73 -12.65
C GLN A 88 -7.12 -3.69 -12.14
N PRO A 89 -7.49 -2.39 -12.13
CA PRO A 89 -6.61 -1.34 -11.65
C PRO A 89 -6.31 -1.53 -10.16
N LEU A 90 -5.07 -1.21 -9.76
CA LEU A 90 -4.56 -1.44 -8.40
C LEU A 90 -5.52 -0.94 -7.31
N ALA A 91 -6.04 0.29 -7.45
CA ALA A 91 -6.94 0.89 -6.46
C ALA A 91 -8.25 0.12 -6.22
N LYS A 92 -8.72 -0.68 -7.19
CA LYS A 92 -9.94 -1.48 -7.06
C LYS A 92 -9.68 -2.90 -6.56
N ARG A 93 -8.41 -3.31 -6.42
CA ARG A 93 -8.07 -4.64 -5.91
C ARG A 93 -8.45 -4.70 -4.43
N LYS A 94 -9.03 -5.82 -4.01
CA LYS A 94 -9.48 -6.03 -2.62
C LYS A 94 -8.36 -5.81 -1.63
N GLU A 95 -7.19 -6.34 -1.94
CA GLU A 95 -5.94 -6.17 -1.19
C GLU A 95 -5.61 -4.70 -0.92
N THR A 96 -5.99 -3.78 -1.81
CA THR A 96 -5.70 -2.35 -1.68
C THR A 96 -6.73 -1.62 -0.83
N TYR A 97 -8.03 -1.79 -1.11
CA TYR A 97 -9.06 -1.03 -0.40
C TYR A 97 -9.47 -1.66 0.94
N ASP A 98 -9.44 -2.99 1.08
CA ASP A 98 -9.70 -3.72 2.32
C ASP A 98 -8.43 -3.93 3.16
N TRP A 99 -7.42 -3.06 3.00
CA TRP A 99 -6.13 -3.19 3.69
C TRP A 99 -6.27 -3.12 5.22
N TYR A 100 -7.13 -2.25 5.72
CA TYR A 100 -7.43 -2.17 7.15
C TYR A 100 -8.77 -2.82 7.44
N PRO A 101 -8.88 -3.66 8.50
CA PRO A 101 -10.18 -4.11 8.96
C PRO A 101 -10.99 -2.91 9.46
N ASP A 102 -12.32 -3.04 9.45
CA ASP A 102 -13.21 -1.98 9.95
C ASP A 102 -13.16 -1.91 11.48
N HIS A 103 -12.20 -1.14 12.00
CA HIS A 103 -11.98 -0.99 13.44
C HIS A 103 -13.18 -0.39 14.17
N ASN A 104 -14.02 0.40 13.49
CA ASN A 104 -15.16 1.04 14.13
C ASN A 104 -16.24 0.02 14.48
N THR A 105 -16.44 -0.98 13.63
CA THR A 105 -17.39 -2.08 13.89
C THR A 105 -16.97 -2.87 15.13
N TYR A 106 -15.71 -3.33 15.19
CA TYR A 106 -15.20 -4.07 16.34
C TYR A 106 -15.23 -3.24 17.62
N PHE A 107 -14.78 -1.99 17.57
CA PHE A 107 -14.77 -1.11 18.75
C PHE A 107 -16.19 -0.86 19.28
N ALA A 108 -17.14 -0.54 18.39
CA ALA A 108 -18.53 -0.32 18.77
C ALA A 108 -19.18 -1.60 19.32
N LEU A 109 -18.97 -2.73 18.65
CA LEU A 109 -19.52 -4.03 19.05
C LEU A 109 -19.00 -4.47 20.41
N MET A 110 -17.69 -4.39 20.65
CA MET A 110 -17.13 -4.76 21.96
C MET A 110 -17.56 -3.79 23.06
N GLY A 111 -17.73 -2.50 22.72
CA GLY A 111 -18.27 -1.50 23.62
C GLY A 111 -19.73 -1.77 24.02
N THR A 112 -20.60 -2.12 23.07
CA THR A 112 -22.00 -2.47 23.38
C THR A 112 -22.07 -3.74 24.23
N LEU A 113 -21.28 -4.77 23.90
CA LEU A 113 -21.20 -6.00 24.72
C LEU A 113 -20.70 -5.73 26.14
N ARG A 114 -19.74 -4.80 26.32
CA ARG A 114 -19.29 -4.35 27.64
C ARG A 114 -20.43 -3.70 28.44
N PHE A 115 -21.21 -2.82 27.82
CA PHE A 115 -22.35 -2.19 28.51
C PHE A 115 -23.46 -3.17 28.86
N LEU A 116 -23.64 -4.23 28.06
CA LEU A 116 -24.57 -5.32 28.34
C LEU A 116 -24.02 -6.32 29.37
N GLY A 117 -22.75 -6.22 29.78
CA GLY A 117 -22.10 -7.15 30.71
C GLY A 117 -21.72 -8.51 30.08
N LEU A 118 -21.80 -8.63 28.75
CA LEU A 118 -21.45 -9.85 28.00
C LEU A 118 -19.95 -9.94 27.69
N TYR A 119 -19.24 -8.82 27.73
CA TYR A 119 -17.80 -8.73 27.48
C TYR A 119 -17.09 -7.95 28.57
N ARG A 120 -15.93 -8.45 29.04
CA ARG A 120 -15.09 -7.79 30.03
C ARG A 120 -13.83 -7.23 29.37
N ASP A 121 -13.72 -5.91 29.34
CA ASP A 121 -12.57 -5.19 28.77
C ASP A 121 -11.67 -4.63 29.89
N GLU A 122 -10.62 -5.37 30.22
CA GLU A 122 -9.66 -5.01 31.27
C GLU A 122 -8.89 -3.71 30.96
N HIS A 123 -8.63 -3.45 29.69
CA HIS A 123 -7.92 -2.25 29.25
C HIS A 123 -8.75 -1.00 29.50
N GLN A 124 -10.05 -1.10 29.22
CA GLN A 124 -10.97 0.00 29.47
C GLN A 124 -11.24 0.19 30.98
N ASP A 125 -11.34 -0.90 31.75
CA ASP A 125 -11.44 -0.83 33.22
C ASP A 125 -10.25 -0.09 33.84
N PHE A 126 -9.03 -0.43 33.39
CA PHE A 126 -7.83 0.24 33.87
C PHE A 126 -7.82 1.73 33.54
N LYS A 127 -8.21 2.10 32.31
CA LYS A 127 -8.31 3.51 31.91
C LYS A 127 -9.33 4.27 32.74
N ASP A 128 -10.49 3.68 32.98
CA ASP A 128 -11.57 4.29 33.74
C ASP A 128 -11.15 4.54 35.20
N GLU A 129 -10.48 3.57 35.83
CA GLU A 129 -9.95 3.72 37.19
C GLU A 129 -8.85 4.79 37.26
N GLN A 130 -7.94 4.81 36.29
CA GLN A 130 -6.92 5.87 36.20
C GLN A 130 -7.55 7.25 36.00
N MET A 131 -8.63 7.35 35.22
CA MET A 131 -9.36 8.61 35.06
C MET A 131 -10.05 9.03 36.36
N ARG A 132 -10.63 8.10 37.13
CA ARG A 132 -11.23 8.36 38.45
C ARG A 132 -10.20 8.96 39.42
N LEU A 133 -9.04 8.32 39.55
CA LEU A 133 -7.96 8.80 40.42
C LEU A 133 -7.40 10.16 39.97
N LYS A 134 -7.26 10.38 38.65
CA LYS A 134 -6.82 11.67 38.11
C LYS A 134 -7.80 12.80 38.41
N LYS A 135 -9.11 12.52 38.36
CA LYS A 135 -10.16 13.49 38.74
C LYS A 135 -10.09 13.83 40.22
N LEU A 136 -9.95 12.84 41.11
CA LEU A 136 -9.78 13.05 42.55
C LEU A 136 -8.55 13.91 42.87
N ARG A 137 -7.45 13.74 42.13
CA ARG A 137 -6.26 14.59 42.24
C ARG A 137 -6.44 16.01 41.66
N GLY A 138 -7.62 16.36 41.15
CA GLY A 138 -7.88 17.64 40.48
C GLY A 138 -7.22 17.77 39.09
N LYS A 139 -6.67 16.69 38.54
CA LYS A 139 -6.06 16.65 37.19
C LYS A 139 -7.00 16.02 36.16
N GLY A 140 -8.31 16.26 36.34
CA GLY A 140 -9.34 15.86 35.38
C GLY A 140 -9.23 16.63 34.07
N LYS A 141 -9.86 16.11 33.02
CA LYS A 141 -9.99 16.84 31.76
C LYS A 141 -10.92 18.05 32.01
N PRO A 142 -10.49 19.30 31.73
CA PRO A 142 -11.35 20.47 31.92
C PRO A 142 -12.53 20.42 30.96
N ARG A 143 -13.62 21.11 31.30
CA ARG A 143 -14.76 21.25 30.40
C ARG A 143 -14.32 21.95 29.11
N LYS A 144 -14.86 21.51 27.97
CA LYS A 144 -14.58 22.12 26.67
C LYS A 144 -14.89 23.62 26.74
N GLY A 145 -13.90 24.47 26.47
CA GLY A 145 -14.02 25.94 26.58
C GLY A 145 -13.39 26.55 27.83
N GLU A 146 -13.26 25.80 28.93
CA GLU A 146 -12.67 26.25 30.21
C GLU A 146 -11.17 25.91 30.31
N GLY A 147 -10.51 25.78 29.16
CA GLY A 147 -9.08 25.48 29.11
C GLY A 147 -8.23 26.64 29.65
N LYS A 148 -6.94 26.37 29.88
CA LYS A 148 -5.96 27.35 30.40
C LYS A 148 -5.90 28.68 29.63
N ARG A 149 -6.34 28.70 28.37
CA ARG A 149 -6.41 29.93 27.56
C ARG A 149 -7.59 30.81 27.97
N ALA A 150 -8.73 30.23 28.34
CA ALA A 150 -9.92 30.97 28.73
C ALA A 150 -9.75 31.63 30.11
N THR A 151 -9.06 30.97 31.05
CA THR A 151 -8.79 31.53 32.38
C THR A 151 -7.82 32.71 32.37
N LYS A 152 -7.01 32.86 31.31
CA LYS A 152 -6.07 33.99 31.13
C LYS A 152 -6.69 35.21 30.45
N LYS A 153 -7.89 35.08 29.88
CA LYS A 153 -8.58 36.15 29.14
C LYS A 153 -9.52 36.97 30.05
N LYS A 154 -9.82 36.46 31.25
CA LYS A 154 -10.41 37.23 32.35
C LYS A 154 -9.32 38.00 33.07
#